data_AF-A0A820Q1Y4-F1
#
_entry.id   AF-A0A820Q1Y4-F1
#
_cell.length_a   1.000
_cell.length_b   1.000
_cell.length_c   1.000
_cell.angle_alpha   90.00
_cell.angle_beta   90.00
_cell.angle_gamma   90.00
#
_symmetry.space_group_name_H-M   'P 1'
#
loop_
_entity.id
_entity.type
_entity.pdbx_description
1 polymer ?
#
loop_
_entity_poly.entity_id
_entity_poly.type
_entity_poly.pdbx_seq_one_letter_code
_entity_poly.pdbx_strand_id
1 'polypeptide(L)'
;STSKISMSTSHSDILPSHITHDISNIRLNKPQLRICCIGAGYVGGPTCAIIASKCPNIQVTVVDISSERIAGWNSDALPIFEG
;
A
#
# COMPACT_ATOMS: atom_id res chain seq x y z
N SER A 1 -10.72 -11.01 1.60
CA SER A 1 -10.51 -10.44 0.25
C SER A 1 -10.13 -8.98 0.41
N THR A 2 -8.88 -8.73 0.80
CA THR A 2 -8.39 -7.40 1.19
C THR A 2 -7.43 -6.99 0.09
N SER A 3 -7.89 -6.13 -0.81
CA SER A 3 -7.06 -5.62 -1.90
C SER A 3 -5.77 -5.01 -1.32
N LYS A 4 -4.64 -5.36 -1.95
CA LYS A 4 -3.25 -5.14 -1.54
C LYS A 4 -2.96 -3.75 -0.97
N ILE A 5 -3.21 -3.57 0.33
CA ILE A 5 -2.67 -2.47 1.11
C ILE A 5 -1.46 -2.97 1.87
N SER A 6 -0.32 -2.33 1.62
CA SER A 6 0.87 -2.47 2.46
C SER A 6 0.98 -1.26 3.35
N MET A 7 1.08 -1.47 4.67
CA MET A 7 1.34 -0.42 5.64
C MET A 7 2.78 -0.58 6.16
N SER A 8 3.62 0.44 6.04
CA SER A 8 5.04 0.40 6.46
C SER A 8 5.45 1.69 7.17
N THR A 9 6.51 1.63 7.97
CA THR A 9 7.14 2.82 8.58
C THR A 9 8.17 3.50 7.68
N SER A 10 8.52 2.95 6.50
CA SER A 10 9.59 3.48 5.64
C SER A 10 9.32 3.33 4.13
N HIS A 11 9.84 4.29 3.35
CA HIS A 11 9.81 4.28 1.88
C HIS A 11 10.75 3.24 1.26
N SER A 12 11.83 2.86 1.95
CA SER A 12 12.81 1.87 1.48
C SER A 12 12.20 0.49 1.21
N ASP A 13 11.12 0.17 1.91
CA ASP A 13 10.43 -1.13 1.82
C ASP A 13 9.53 -1.24 0.58
N ILE A 14 9.43 -0.16 -0.21
CA ILE A 14 8.47 -0.01 -1.32
C ILE A 14 9.13 -0.28 -2.69
N LEU A 15 10.45 -0.46 -2.74
CA LEU A 15 11.17 -0.69 -4.00
C LEU A 15 11.04 -2.15 -4.48
N PRO A 16 10.59 -2.40 -5.72
CA PRO A 16 10.55 -3.76 -6.27
C PRO A 16 11.97 -4.28 -6.52
N SER A 17 12.24 -5.50 -6.05
CA SER A 17 13.58 -6.11 -6.04
C SER A 17 14.06 -6.70 -7.37
N HIS A 18 13.27 -6.76 -8.43
CA HIS A 18 13.71 -7.45 -9.66
C HIS A 18 13.18 -6.82 -10.95
N ILE A 19 14.05 -6.12 -11.67
CA ILE A 19 13.98 -5.98 -13.14
C ILE A 19 14.83 -7.13 -13.71
N THR A 20 14.22 -8.29 -13.90
CA THR A 20 14.85 -9.38 -14.67
C THR A 20 14.76 -9.02 -16.15
N HIS A 21 15.91 -8.78 -16.78
CA HIS A 21 16.03 -8.50 -18.21
C HIS A 21 15.92 -9.83 -18.99
N ASP A 22 14.71 -10.32 -19.22
CA ASP A 22 14.45 -11.37 -20.22
C ASP A 22 13.87 -10.72 -21.48
N ILE A 23 14.69 -10.67 -22.54
CA ILE A 23 14.38 -10.00 -23.81
C ILE A 23 13.49 -10.88 -24.71
N SER A 24 13.29 -12.15 -24.39
CA SER A 24 12.51 -13.07 -25.22
C SER A 24 10.98 -12.92 -25.09
N ASN A 25 10.51 -12.20 -24.06
CA ASN A 25 9.09 -11.99 -23.75
C ASN A 25 8.78 -10.51 -23.50
N ILE A 26 8.90 -9.65 -24.53
CA ILE A 26 8.37 -8.28 -24.49
C ILE A 26 6.83 -8.34 -24.55
N ARG A 27 6.20 -8.96 -23.54
CA ARG A 27 4.88 -8.52 -23.10
C ARG A 27 5.11 -7.11 -22.60
N LEU A 28 4.48 -6.13 -23.25
CA LEU A 28 4.39 -4.77 -22.76
C LEU A 28 3.94 -4.86 -21.30
N ASN A 29 4.88 -4.75 -20.36
CA ASN A 29 4.57 -4.70 -18.94
C ASN A 29 3.72 -3.45 -18.78
N LYS A 30 2.40 -3.62 -18.68
CA LYS A 30 1.48 -2.53 -18.39
C LYS A 30 2.04 -1.83 -17.17
N PRO A 31 2.35 -0.51 -17.24
CA PRO A 31 2.99 0.17 -16.13
C PRO A 31 2.13 -0.05 -14.88
N GLN A 32 2.70 -0.70 -13.87
CA GLN A 32 2.00 -0.92 -12.62
C GLN A 32 1.94 0.40 -11.87
N LEU A 33 0.75 1.00 -11.86
CA LEU A 33 0.46 2.19 -11.08
C LEU A 33 0.55 1.86 -9.59
N ARG A 34 1.38 2.61 -8.85
CA ARG A 34 1.57 2.48 -7.41
C ARG A 34 1.28 3.81 -6.73
N ILE A 35 0.57 3.77 -5.61
CA ILE A 35 0.23 4.93 -4.78
C ILE A 35 0.96 4.80 -3.45
N CYS A 36 1.59 5.88 -3.01
CA CYS A 36 2.21 6.00 -1.68
C CYS A 36 1.52 7.15 -0.94
N CYS A 37 0.94 6.87 0.22
CA CYS A 37 0.28 7.85 1.08
C CYS A 37 1.12 8.04 2.35
N ILE A 38 1.43 9.29 2.71
CA ILE A 38 2.14 9.63 3.94
C ILE A 38 1.10 10.11 4.96
N GLY A 39 0.96 9.37 6.05
CA GLY A 39 -0.01 9.57 7.14
C GLY A 39 -1.09 8.50 7.16
N ALA A 40 -1.02 7.58 8.13
CA ALA A 40 -2.00 6.51 8.35
C ALA A 40 -3.12 6.93 9.33
N GLY A 41 -3.44 8.22 9.38
CA GLY A 41 -4.49 8.77 10.26
C GLY A 41 -5.90 8.60 9.69
N TYR A 42 -6.86 9.32 10.30
CA TYR A 42 -8.29 9.29 9.98
C TYR A 42 -8.63 9.47 8.49
N VAL A 43 -7.86 10.30 7.77
CA VAL A 43 -8.12 10.54 6.34
C VAL A 43 -7.34 9.56 5.47
N GLY A 44 -6.01 9.50 5.65
CA GLY A 44 -5.12 8.76 4.77
C GLY A 44 -5.40 7.25 4.74
N GLY A 45 -5.60 6.63 5.92
CA GLY A 45 -5.84 5.20 6.03
C GLY A 45 -7.16 4.73 5.38
N PRO A 46 -8.33 5.23 5.81
CA PRO A 46 -9.62 4.86 5.21
C PRO A 46 -9.73 5.22 3.73
N THR A 47 -9.21 6.39 3.31
CA THR A 47 -9.21 6.76 1.88
C THR A 47 -8.42 5.74 1.05
N CYS A 48 -7.23 5.38 1.51
CA CYS A 48 -6.41 4.38 0.83
C CYS A 48 -7.02 2.98 0.84
N ALA A 49 -7.70 2.60 1.93
CA ALA A 49 -8.51 1.38 2.05
C ALA A 49 -9.53 1.27 0.92
N ILE A 50 -10.28 2.34 0.68
CA ILE A 50 -11.27 2.38 -0.40
C ILE A 50 -10.60 2.35 -1.78
N ILE A 51 -9.52 3.09 -1.99
CA ILE A 51 -8.80 3.08 -3.28
C ILE A 51 -8.33 1.66 -3.63
N ALA A 52 -7.66 0.96 -2.70
CA ALA A 52 -7.21 -0.41 -2.96
C ALA A 52 -8.39 -1.34 -3.23
N SER A 53 -9.48 -1.21 -2.47
CA SER A 53 -10.70 -2.01 -2.65
C SER A 53 -11.33 -1.82 -4.04
N LYS A 54 -11.44 -0.56 -4.50
CA LYS A 54 -12.05 -0.22 -5.79
C LYS A 54 -11.11 -0.40 -6.98
N CYS A 55 -9.80 -0.36 -6.76
CA CYS A 55 -8.78 -0.45 -7.80
C CYS A 55 -7.78 -1.60 -7.50
N PRO A 56 -8.19 -2.87 -7.63
CA PRO A 56 -7.37 -4.03 -7.23
C PRO A 56 -6.06 -4.20 -8.03
N ASN A 57 -5.96 -3.53 -9.18
CA ASN A 57 -4.77 -3.52 -10.02
C ASN A 57 -3.74 -2.44 -9.62
N ILE A 58 -4.06 -1.60 -8.64
CA ILE A 58 -3.18 -0.56 -8.12
C ILE A 58 -2.64 -1.05 -6.78
N GLN A 59 -1.32 -0.98 -6.59
CA GLN A 59 -0.73 -1.20 -5.28
C GLN A 59 -0.81 0.12 -4.48
N VAL A 60 -1.43 0.07 -3.30
CA VAL A 60 -1.51 1.22 -2.41
C VAL A 60 -0.66 0.93 -1.18
N THR A 61 0.30 1.82 -0.90
CA THR A 61 1.13 1.77 0.30
C THR A 61 0.83 2.98 1.16
N VAL A 62 0.58 2.78 2.45
CA VAL A 62 0.41 3.87 3.41
C VAL A 62 1.58 3.80 4.39
N VAL A 63 2.21 4.94 4.65
CA VAL A 63 3.33 5.05 5.59
C VAL A 63 3.07 6.06 6.68
N ASP A 64 3.58 5.79 7.88
CA ASP A 64 3.48 6.70 9.03
C ASP A 64 4.73 6.56 9.92
N ILE A 65 5.10 7.65 10.60
CA ILE A 65 6.21 7.64 11.55
C ILE A 65 5.87 6.85 12.83
N SER A 66 4.58 6.77 13.17
CA SER A 66 4.11 6.00 14.32
C SER A 66 4.05 4.51 13.97
N SER A 67 5.04 3.77 14.48
CA SER A 67 5.07 2.30 14.37
C SER A 67 3.86 1.64 15.02
N GLU A 68 3.36 2.19 16.13
CA GLU A 68 2.14 1.75 16.81
C GLU A 68 0.92 1.88 15.91
N ARG A 69 0.77 3.01 15.20
CA ARG A 69 -0.33 3.23 14.27
C ARG A 69 -0.28 2.24 13.10
N ILE A 70 0.90 2.01 12.54
CA ILE A 70 1.11 1.01 11.48
C ILE A 70 0.81 -0.41 11.99
N ALA A 71 1.23 -0.74 13.21
CA ALA A 71 0.93 -2.03 13.84
C ALA A 71 -0.58 -2.23 14.04
N GLY A 72 -1.29 -1.20 14.50
CA GLY A 72 -2.75 -1.22 14.62
C GLY A 72 -3.42 -1.51 13.28
N TRP A 73 -3.02 -0.82 12.21
CA TRP A 73 -3.55 -1.06 10.85
C TRP A 73 -3.29 -2.46 10.30
N ASN A 74 -2.19 -3.09 10.72
CA ASN A 74 -1.82 -4.46 10.35
C ASN A 74 -2.41 -5.52 11.30
N SER A 75 -3.19 -5.10 12.31
CA SER A 75 -3.85 -5.99 13.26
C SER A 75 -5.36 -6.09 12.99
N ASP A 76 -6.04 -7.00 13.69
CA ASP A 76 -7.50 -7.11 13.64
C ASP A 76 -8.22 -5.95 14.38
N ALA A 77 -7.47 -5.14 15.15
CA ALA A 77 -7.97 -3.98 15.88
C ALA A 77 -7.51 -2.69 15.19
N LEU A 78 -8.35 -2.16 14.30
CA LEU A 78 -8.01 -0.94 13.57
C LEU A 78 -7.82 0.25 14.53
N PRO A 79 -6.80 1.10 14.32
CA PRO A 79 -6.43 2.17 15.23
C PRO A 79 -7.37 3.38 15.14
N ILE A 80 -8.47 3.26 14.39
CA ILE A 80 -9.49 4.30 14.25
C ILE A 80 -10.82 3.73 14.72
N PHE A 81 -11.40 4.39 15.70
CA PHE A 81 -12.83 4.27 16.01
C PHE A 81 -13.54 5.34 15.18
N GLU A 82 -14.39 4.93 14.24
CA GLU A 82 -15.39 5.86 13.70
C GLU A 82 -16.46 6.04 14.79
N GLY A 83 -16.43 7.20 15.44
CA GLY A 83 -17.47 7.60 16.40
C GLY A 83 -18.76 8.00 15.71
#